data_AF-A0A1J3GSC5-F1
#
_entry.id   AF-A0A1J3GSC5-F1
#
_cell.length_a   1.000
_cell.length_b   1.000
_cell.length_c   1.000
_cell.angle_alpha   90.00
_cell.angle_beta   90.00
_cell.angle_gamma   90.00
#
_symmetry.space_group_name_H-M   'P 1'
#
loop_
_entity.id
_entity.type
_entity.pdbx_description
1 polymer ?
#
loop_
_entity_poly.entity_id
_entity_poly.type
_entity_poly.pdbx_seq_one_letter_code
_entity_poly.pdbx_strand_id
1 'polypeptide(L)'
;QKELVLSGEKLVLSTLNFDLMVDLPYKHLLEAIKKYIVEEEKQKFTQVAWNLLNDSFRTTLCLQYEPHHIASGVFFHTTDLHGTD
;
A
#
# COMPACT_ATOMS: atom_id res chain seq x y z
N GLN A 1 -14.44 2.22 28.18
CA GLN A 1 -13.66 2.04 26.93
C GLN A 1 -14.09 0.82 26.12
N LYS A 2 -14.17 -0.39 26.72
CA LYS A 2 -14.63 -1.61 26.02
C LYS A 2 -15.96 -1.46 25.27
N GLU A 3 -16.98 -0.85 25.90
CA GLU A 3 -18.29 -0.65 25.26
C GLU A 3 -18.23 0.28 24.04
N LEU A 4 -17.36 1.30 24.07
CA LEU A 4 -17.17 2.22 22.94
C LEU A 4 -16.50 1.49 21.76
N VAL A 5 -15.53 0.62 22.02
CA VAL A 5 -14.88 -0.19 20.98
C VAL A 5 -15.89 -1.14 20.34
N LEU A 6 -16.69 -1.85 21.14
CA LEU A 6 -17.73 -2.77 20.63
C LEU A 6 -18.79 -2.04 19.78
N SER A 7 -19.19 -0.84 20.21
CA SER A 7 -20.11 0.00 19.43
C SER A 7 -19.47 0.44 18.11
N GLY A 8 -18.20 0.83 18.14
CA GLY A 8 -17.42 1.21 16.97
C GLY A 8 -17.23 0.06 15.98
N GLU A 9 -16.87 -1.14 16.45
CA GLU A 9 -16.75 -2.34 15.62
C GLU A 9 -18.05 -2.62 14.87
N LYS A 10 -19.20 -2.61 15.59
CA LYS A 10 -20.51 -2.83 14.97
C LYS A 10 -20.80 -1.79 13.89
N LEU A 11 -20.50 -0.52 14.16
CA LEU A 11 -20.70 0.58 13.21
C LEU A 11 -19.85 0.39 11.95
N VAL A 12 -18.56 0.05 12.08
CA VAL A 12 -17.65 -0.20 10.96
C VAL A 12 -18.14 -1.38 10.12
N LEU A 13 -18.45 -2.51 10.75
CA LEU A 13 -18.93 -3.71 10.06
C LEU A 13 -20.20 -3.45 9.26
N SER A 14 -21.19 -2.77 9.86
CA SER A 14 -22.42 -2.43 9.14
C SER A 14 -22.19 -1.43 8.01
N THR A 15 -21.27 -0.47 8.19
CA THR A 15 -20.96 0.55 7.17
C THR A 15 -20.29 -0.06 5.95
N LEU A 16 -19.38 -1.02 6.17
CA LEU A 16 -18.72 -1.78 5.10
C LEU A 16 -19.61 -2.87 4.49
N ASN A 17 -20.88 -2.97 4.91
CA ASN A 17 -21.79 -4.04 4.49
C ASN A 17 -21.19 -5.45 4.69
N PHE A 18 -20.36 -5.61 5.74
CA PHE A 18 -19.60 -6.83 6.02
C PHE A 18 -18.65 -7.28 4.89
N ASP A 19 -18.32 -6.41 3.95
CA ASP A 19 -17.26 -6.66 2.97
C ASP A 19 -15.89 -6.38 3.62
N LEU A 20 -15.20 -7.46 3.95
CA LEU A 20 -13.88 -7.44 4.60
C LEU A 20 -12.77 -7.92 3.66
N MET A 21 -13.10 -8.21 2.40
CA MET A 21 -12.16 -8.76 1.42
C MET A 21 -11.46 -7.63 0.68
N VAL A 22 -10.38 -7.11 1.28
CA VAL A 22 -9.61 -5.99 0.71
C VAL A 22 -8.29 -6.51 0.12
N ASP A 23 -8.11 -6.31 -1.18
CA ASP A 23 -6.83 -6.54 -1.83
C ASP A 23 -5.82 -5.44 -1.48
N LEU A 24 -4.57 -5.84 -1.20
CA LEU A 24 -3.52 -4.92 -0.81
C LEU A 24 -2.45 -4.74 -1.89
N PRO A 25 -1.90 -3.53 -2.04
CA PRO A 25 -0.92 -3.21 -3.09
C PRO A 25 0.44 -3.90 -2.90
N TYR A 26 0.76 -4.40 -1.70
CA TYR A 26 2.07 -5.00 -1.39
C TYR A 26 2.47 -6.13 -2.34
N LYS A 27 1.54 -7.02 -2.69
CA LYS A 27 1.83 -8.15 -3.58
C LYS A 27 2.27 -7.68 -4.95
N HIS A 28 1.51 -6.75 -5.54
CA HIS A 28 1.79 -6.15 -6.83
C HIS A 28 3.16 -5.43 -6.83
N LEU A 29 3.46 -4.70 -5.76
CA LEU A 29 4.74 -4.00 -5.60
C LEU A 29 5.91 -4.99 -5.53
N LEU A 30 5.81 -6.03 -4.71
CA LEU A 30 6.85 -7.06 -4.57
C LEU A 30 7.13 -7.79 -5.89
N GLU A 31 6.08 -8.13 -6.64
CA GLU A 31 6.20 -8.77 -7.96
C GLU A 31 6.93 -7.85 -8.95
N ALA A 32 6.63 -6.55 -8.95
CA ALA A 32 7.32 -5.57 -9.78
C ALA A 32 8.81 -5.42 -9.39
N ILE A 33 9.10 -5.27 -8.09
CA ILE A 33 10.48 -5.15 -7.59
C ILE A 33 11.29 -6.38 -7.99
N LYS A 34 10.75 -7.59 -7.80
CA LYS A 34 11.43 -8.84 -8.17
C LYS A 34 11.73 -8.92 -9.67
N LYS A 35 10.88 -8.31 -10.50
CA LYS A 35 11.00 -8.39 -11.97
C LYS A 35 11.95 -7.35 -12.55
N TYR A 36 12.00 -6.15 -11.99
CA TYR A 36 12.63 -5.00 -12.64
C TYR A 36 13.85 -4.44 -11.91
N ILE A 37 14.04 -4.73 -10.63
CA ILE A 37 15.15 -4.19 -9.83
C ILE A 37 16.27 -5.23 -9.73
N VAL A 38 17.50 -4.79 -9.96
CA VAL A 38 18.71 -5.63 -9.83
C VAL A 38 18.96 -5.98 -8.37
N GLU A 39 19.57 -7.15 -8.12
CA GLU A 39 19.67 -7.70 -6.76
C GLU A 39 20.45 -6.81 -5.79
N GLU A 40 21.46 -6.08 -6.30
CA GLU A 40 22.30 -5.17 -5.51
C GLU A 40 21.52 -3.97 -4.94
N GLU A 41 20.56 -3.43 -5.69
CA GLU A 41 19.76 -2.26 -5.29
C GLU A 41 18.46 -2.62 -4.58
N LYS A 42 18.04 -3.88 -4.70
CA LYS A 42 16.72 -4.38 -4.30
C LYS A 42 16.39 -4.10 -2.85
N GLN A 43 17.35 -4.21 -1.93
CA GLN A 43 17.12 -3.96 -0.51
C GLN A 43 16.79 -2.48 -0.24
N LYS A 44 17.61 -1.55 -0.74
CA LYS A 44 17.39 -0.09 -0.60
C LYS A 44 16.09 0.31 -1.29
N PHE A 45 15.85 -0.17 -2.51
CA PHE A 45 14.63 0.11 -3.27
C PHE A 45 13.37 -0.37 -2.52
N THR A 46 13.38 -1.61 -2.04
CA THR A 46 12.24 -2.20 -1.32
C THR A 46 11.91 -1.38 -0.08
N GLN A 47 12.93 -0.95 0.69
CA GLN A 47 12.72 -0.15 1.89
C GLN A 47 12.03 1.19 1.60
N VAL A 48 12.51 1.91 0.58
CA VAL A 48 11.92 3.20 0.18
C VAL A 48 10.49 3.00 -0.33
N ALA A 49 10.28 2.03 -1.23
CA ALA A 49 8.96 1.74 -1.77
C ALA A 49 7.96 1.34 -0.67
N TRP A 50 8.38 0.58 0.34
CA TRP A 50 7.53 0.20 1.46
C TRP A 50 7.06 1.39 2.28
N ASN A 51 7.96 2.34 2.54
CA ASN A 51 7.63 3.55 3.29
C ASN A 51 6.62 4.40 2.52
N LEU A 52 6.86 4.63 1.22
CA LEU A 52 5.93 5.33 0.34
C LEU A 52 4.57 4.64 0.27
N LEU A 53 4.55 3.31 0.21
CA LEU A 53 3.31 2.55 0.20
C LEU A 53 2.55 2.69 1.52
N ASN A 54 3.24 2.66 2.66
CA ASN A 54 2.63 2.87 3.96
C ASN A 54 2.05 4.28 4.10
N ASP A 55 2.74 5.29 3.57
CA ASP A 55 2.25 6.67 3.56
C ASP A 55 1.01 6.83 2.67
N SER A 56 0.90 6.04 1.59
CA SER A 56 -0.29 6.04 0.74
C SER A 56 -1.58 5.70 1.51
N PHE A 57 -1.52 4.82 2.53
CA PHE A 57 -2.67 4.47 3.37
C PHE A 57 -3.12 5.56 4.34
N ARG A 58 -2.32 6.62 4.50
CA ARG A 58 -2.71 7.82 5.25
C ARG A 58 -3.47 8.83 4.39
N THR A 59 -3.67 8.52 3.11
CA THR A 59 -4.39 9.34 2.13
C THR A 59 -5.66 8.61 1.66
N THR A 60 -6.42 9.25 0.77
CA THR A 60 -7.61 8.66 0.15
C THR A 60 -7.30 7.84 -1.11
N LEU A 61 -6.04 7.48 -1.38
CA LEU A 61 -5.66 6.75 -2.60
C LEU A 61 -6.35 5.39 -2.71
N CYS A 62 -6.55 4.68 -1.59
CA CYS A 62 -7.27 3.40 -1.56
C CYS A 62 -8.77 3.50 -1.91
N LEU A 63 -9.33 4.72 -1.92
CA LEU A 63 -10.70 4.99 -2.35
C LEU A 63 -10.79 5.46 -3.81
N GLN A 64 -9.64 5.81 -4.40
CA GLN A 64 -9.56 6.41 -5.74
C GLN A 64 -9.01 5.45 -6.79
N TYR A 65 -8.15 4.50 -6.38
CA TYR A 65 -7.40 3.64 -7.29
C TYR A 65 -7.34 2.20 -6.78
N GLU A 66 -7.37 1.26 -7.72
CA GLU A 66 -7.13 -0.15 -7.44
C GLU A 66 -5.73 -0.40 -6.86
N PRO A 67 -5.53 -1.45 -6.05
CA PRO A 67 -4.25 -1.73 -5.40
C PRO A 67 -3.05 -1.83 -6.36
N HIS A 68 -3.23 -2.40 -7.55
CA HIS A 68 -2.14 -2.51 -8.53
C HIS A 68 -1.73 -1.14 -9.12
N HIS A 69 -2.66 -0.19 -9.28
CA HIS A 69 -2.33 1.18 -9.70
C HIS A 69 -1.53 1.92 -8.63
N ILE A 70 -1.91 1.78 -7.35
CA ILE A 70 -1.15 2.36 -6.23
C ILE A 70 0.27 1.78 -6.21
N ALA A 71 0.40 0.45 -6.36
CA ALA A 71 1.69 -0.21 -6.43
C ALA A 71 2.55 0.29 -7.60
N SER A 72 1.97 0.46 -8.79
CA SER A 72 2.67 1.03 -9.95
C SER A 72 3.10 2.47 -9.72
N GLY A 73 2.26 3.31 -9.11
CA GLY A 73 2.58 4.69 -8.77
C GLY A 73 3.73 4.77 -7.76
N VAL A 74 3.69 3.95 -6.71
CA VAL A 74 4.79 3.85 -5.72
C VAL A 74 6.08 3.36 -6.37
N PHE A 75 6.01 2.33 -7.22
CA PHE A 75 7.19 1.83 -7.94
C PHE A 75 7.83 2.93 -8.80
N PHE A 76 7.03 3.63 -9.62
CA PHE A 76 7.50 4.73 -10.46
C PHE A 76 8.09 5.87 -9.64
N HIS A 77 7.43 6.28 -8.55
CA HIS A 77 7.95 7.34 -7.70
C HIS A 77 9.26 6.92 -7.00
N THR A 78 9.38 5.65 -6.61
CA THR A 78 10.62 5.12 -6.02
C THR A 78 11.77 5.11 -7.03
N THR A 79 11.52 4.79 -8.30
CA THR A 79 12.57 4.84 -9.35
C THR A 79 13.05 6.27 -9.57
N ASP A 80 12.15 7.25 -9.58
CA ASP A 80 12.52 8.67 -9.74
C ASP A 80 13.40 9.15 -8.59
N LEU A 81 13.09 8.74 -7.35
CA LEU A 81 13.90 9.05 -6.17
C LEU A 81 15.25 8.31 -6.15
N HIS A 82 15.36 7.18 -6.84
CA HIS A 82 16.62 6.44 -6.96
C HIS A 82 17.55 7.05 -8.01
N GLY A 83 17.00 7.58 -9.10
CA GLY A 83 17.76 8.21 -10.19
C GLY A 83 18.23 9.65 -9.90
N THR A 84 17.93 10.19 -8.72
CA THR A 84 18.40 11.51 -8.26
C THR A 84 19.73 11.48 -7.48
N ASP A 85 20.35 10.31 -7.35
CA ASP A 85 21.72 10.14 -6.83
C ASP A 85 22.77 10.13 -7.96
#